data_AF-A0A6M5Z232-F1
#
_entry.id   AF-A0A6M5Z232-F1
#
_cell.length_a   1.000
_cell.length_b   1.000
_cell.length_c   1.000
_cell.angle_alpha   90.00
_cell.angle_beta   90.00
_cell.angle_gamma   90.00
#
_symmetry.space_group_name_H-M   'P 1'
#
loop_
_entity.id
_entity.type
_entity.pdbx_description
1 polymer ?
#
loop_
_entity_poly.entity_id
_entity_poly.type
_entity_poly.pdbx_seq_one_letter_code
_entity_poly.pdbx_strand_id
1 'polypeptide(L)'
;MGIGQLVGALCCAGVSVELLVGAFLVRAAVAVANRVLDPVKEWPADSAAADWHGDDHWEPVAPHSNEDERAIPTPGCGTALVIAFLAAFLEAGAFFGLLLLLDLGNLADVNDRWTRVGIAVFSILFGFAGLTPLLALALPVTIRRAALVAFIHYTVGLFVTASVTGALIAVAAALDL
;
A
#
# COMPACT_ATOMS: atom_id res chain seq x y z
N MET A 1 -17.86 23.02 23.24
CA MET A 1 -17.71 22.42 21.89
C MET A 1 -19.07 21.96 21.42
N GLY A 2 -19.52 22.38 20.25
CA GLY A 2 -20.77 21.87 19.66
C GLY A 2 -20.60 20.43 19.18
N ILE A 3 -21.69 19.65 19.10
CA ILE A 3 -21.68 18.26 18.63
C ILE A 3 -20.97 18.13 17.27
N GLY A 4 -21.16 19.09 16.36
CA GLY A 4 -20.47 19.11 15.07
C GLY A 4 -18.95 19.25 15.16
N GLN A 5 -18.42 19.95 16.16
CA GLN A 5 -16.96 20.06 16.36
C GLN A 5 -16.35 18.76 16.88
N LEU A 6 -17.08 18.03 17.73
CA LEU A 6 -16.67 16.71 18.22
C LEU A 6 -16.66 15.68 17.10
N VAL A 7 -17.70 15.64 16.27
CA VAL A 7 -17.77 14.74 15.10
C VAL A 7 -16.65 15.06 14.11
N GLY A 8 -16.44 16.33 13.79
CA GLY A 8 -15.35 16.75 12.90
C GLY A 8 -13.98 16.35 13.43
N ALA A 9 -13.70 16.58 14.71
CA ALA A 9 -12.44 16.21 15.34
C ALA A 9 -12.22 14.69 15.33
N LEU A 10 -13.25 13.89 15.63
CA LEU A 10 -13.19 12.44 15.62
C LEU A 10 -12.91 11.90 14.21
N CYS A 11 -13.58 12.44 13.19
CA CYS A 11 -13.33 12.06 11.79
C CYS A 11 -11.91 12.41 11.36
N CYS A 12 -11.42 13.61 11.67
CA CYS A 12 -10.05 14.02 11.34
C CYS A 12 -9.00 13.13 12.02
N ALA A 13 -9.21 12.80 13.30
CA ALA A 13 -8.33 11.91 14.04
C ALA A 13 -8.33 10.49 13.43
N GLY A 14 -9.52 9.95 13.10
CA GLY A 14 -9.67 8.65 12.45
C GLY A 14 -8.92 8.57 11.13
N VAL A 15 -9.16 9.53 10.23
CA VAL A 15 -8.48 9.61 8.92
C VAL A 15 -6.96 9.73 9.10
N SER A 16 -6.50 10.53 10.07
CA SER A 16 -5.06 10.69 10.32
C SER A 16 -4.41 9.38 10.77
N VAL A 17 -5.07 8.64 11.67
CA VAL A 17 -4.59 7.33 12.15
C VAL A 17 -4.56 6.33 10.99
N GLU A 18 -5.62 6.29 10.18
CA GLU A 18 -5.70 5.39 9.02
C GLU A 18 -4.59 5.67 8.01
N LEU A 19 -4.32 6.94 7.70
CA LEU A 19 -3.24 7.32 6.80
C LEU A 19 -1.86 6.95 7.35
N LEU A 20 -1.63 7.11 8.66
CA LEU A 20 -0.38 6.68 9.28
C LEU A 20 -0.23 5.16 9.20
N VAL A 21 -1.27 4.40 9.52
CA VAL A 21 -1.26 2.93 9.42
C VAL A 21 -1.02 2.51 7.96
N GLY A 22 -1.70 3.12 7.00
CA GLY A 22 -1.51 2.89 5.57
C GLY A 22 -0.07 3.16 5.13
N ALA A 23 0.52 4.28 5.56
CA ALA A 23 1.91 4.62 5.24
C ALA A 23 2.89 3.60 5.83
N PHE A 24 2.67 3.14 7.07
CA PHE A 24 3.46 2.08 7.68
C PHE A 24 3.31 0.76 6.92
N LEU A 25 2.09 0.40 6.50
CA LEU A 25 1.83 -0.80 5.70
C LEU A 25 2.53 -0.75 4.35
N VAL A 26 2.53 0.39 3.65
CA VAL A 26 3.27 0.55 2.39
C VAL A 26 4.77 0.33 2.60
N ARG A 27 5.36 0.94 3.64
CA ARG A 27 6.79 0.76 3.94
C ARG A 27 7.12 -0.69 4.33
N ALA A 28 6.27 -1.32 5.12
CA ALA A 28 6.41 -2.74 5.48
C ALA A 28 6.30 -3.64 4.25
N ALA A 29 5.35 -3.36 3.35
CA ALA A 29 5.18 -4.11 2.11
C ALA A 29 6.41 -4.01 1.21
N VAL A 30 7.00 -2.82 1.07
CA VAL A 30 8.27 -2.64 0.34
C VAL A 30 9.42 -3.40 0.99
N ALA A 31 9.53 -3.35 2.33
CA ALA A 31 10.57 -4.08 3.06
C ALA A 31 10.43 -5.60 2.89
N VAL A 32 9.20 -6.13 2.90
CA VAL A 32 8.93 -7.55 2.65
C VAL A 32 9.19 -7.90 1.18
N ALA A 33 8.78 -7.06 0.24
CA ALA A 33 9.04 -7.28 -1.19
C ALA A 33 10.56 -7.36 -1.47
N ASN A 34 11.36 -6.49 -0.84
CA ASN A 34 12.82 -6.53 -0.93
C ASN A 34 13.46 -7.79 -0.31
N ARG A 35 12.75 -8.52 0.56
CA ARG A 35 13.21 -9.84 1.04
C ARG A 35 12.86 -10.98 0.09
N VAL A 36 11.83 -10.79 -0.74
CA VAL A 36 11.38 -11.77 -1.72
C VAL A 36 12.11 -11.60 -3.06
N LEU A 37 12.47 -10.36 -3.39
CA LEU A 37 13.22 -10.02 -4.59
C LEU A 37 14.71 -10.12 -4.30
N ASP A 38 15.44 -10.80 -5.18
CA ASP A 38 16.89 -10.67 -5.20
C ASP A 38 17.26 -9.20 -5.45
N PRO A 39 18.33 -8.69 -4.80
CA PRO A 39 18.87 -7.37 -5.10
C PRO A 39 19.09 -7.26 -6.61
N VAL A 40 18.85 -6.08 -7.17
CA VAL A 40 19.28 -5.84 -8.56
C VAL A 40 20.79 -5.95 -8.50
N LYS A 41 21.34 -7.05 -9.02
CA LYS A 41 22.71 -7.03 -9.47
C LYS A 41 22.73 -5.98 -10.56
N GLU A 42 23.04 -4.74 -10.19
CA GLU A 42 23.67 -3.83 -11.13
C GLU A 42 24.82 -4.64 -11.68
N TRP A 43 24.71 -4.95 -12.96
CA TRP A 43 25.77 -5.63 -13.65
C TRP A 43 27.00 -4.77 -13.37
N PRO A 44 28.05 -5.31 -12.71
CA PRO A 44 29.16 -4.47 -12.32
C PRO A 44 29.62 -3.75 -13.57
N ALA A 45 29.80 -2.43 -13.48
CA ALA A 45 30.47 -1.68 -14.54
C ALA A 45 31.82 -2.34 -14.91
N ASP A 46 32.32 -3.19 -14.01
CA ASP A 46 33.49 -4.06 -14.06
C ASP A 46 33.32 -5.34 -14.89
N SER A 47 32.17 -5.57 -15.55
CA SER A 47 32.01 -6.74 -16.42
C SER A 47 32.80 -6.58 -17.72
N ALA A 48 34.07 -6.99 -17.71
CA ALA A 48 34.95 -7.19 -18.86
C ALA A 48 35.19 -5.99 -19.81
N ALA A 49 34.49 -4.86 -19.64
CA ALA A 49 34.71 -3.61 -20.35
C ALA A 49 35.55 -2.61 -19.53
N ALA A 50 35.61 -2.76 -18.20
CA ALA A 50 36.45 -1.91 -17.33
C ALA A 50 37.93 -2.31 -17.35
N ASP A 51 38.26 -3.56 -17.70
CA ASP A 51 39.66 -4.02 -17.85
C ASP A 51 40.38 -3.40 -19.06
N TRP A 52 39.70 -2.57 -19.87
CA TRP A 52 40.30 -1.86 -21.00
C TRP A 52 40.85 -0.47 -20.64
N HIS A 53 40.73 -0.01 -19.40
CA HIS A 53 41.33 1.24 -18.93
C HIS A 53 42.20 0.99 -17.70
N GLY A 54 43.47 0.69 -17.98
CA GLY A 54 44.53 0.74 -16.97
C GLY A 54 44.70 2.14 -16.39
N ASP A 55 44.87 2.19 -15.06
CA ASP A 55 45.96 2.87 -14.35
C ASP A 55 45.59 3.01 -12.86
N ASP A 56 46.14 2.08 -12.06
CA ASP A 56 46.91 2.29 -10.82
C ASP A 56 46.43 3.23 -9.70
N HIS A 57 45.14 3.57 -9.59
CA HIS A 57 44.61 4.26 -8.41
C HIS A 57 43.71 3.35 -7.56
N TRP A 58 44.33 2.68 -6.59
CA TRP A 58 43.63 2.02 -5.48
C TRP A 58 43.04 3.07 -4.52
N GLU A 59 41.94 3.71 -4.91
CA GLU A 59 41.06 4.35 -3.94
C GLU A 59 40.26 3.25 -3.22
N PRO A 60 40.26 3.21 -1.87
CA PRO A 60 39.38 2.30 -1.14
C PRO A 60 37.94 2.70 -1.46
N VAL A 61 37.27 1.87 -2.26
CA VAL A 61 35.83 1.96 -2.50
C VAL A 61 35.17 1.99 -1.12
N ALA A 62 34.62 3.15 -0.76
CA ALA A 62 33.88 3.28 0.49
C ALA A 62 32.81 2.18 0.50
N PRO A 63 32.59 1.48 1.62
CA PRO A 63 31.57 0.44 1.67
C PRO A 63 30.26 1.07 1.22
N HIS A 64 29.78 0.67 0.03
CA HIS A 64 28.48 1.07 -0.46
C HIS A 64 27.49 0.72 0.65
N SER A 65 26.85 1.74 1.21
CA SER A 65 25.84 1.52 2.23
C SER A 65 24.82 0.54 1.66
N ASN A 66 24.49 -0.51 2.40
CA ASN A 66 23.50 -1.57 2.05
C ASN A 66 22.12 -1.05 1.58
N GLU A 67 21.92 0.26 1.49
CA GLU A 67 20.75 0.90 0.91
C GLU A 67 20.77 0.89 -0.63
N ASP A 68 21.96 0.88 -1.26
CA ASP A 68 22.11 0.86 -2.73
C ASP A 68 21.84 -0.52 -3.36
N GLU A 69 21.86 -1.60 -2.57
CA GLU A 69 21.57 -2.96 -3.08
C GLU A 69 20.07 -3.29 -3.16
N ARG A 70 19.18 -2.40 -2.69
CA ARG A 70 17.74 -2.72 -2.62
C ARG A 70 17.08 -2.70 -3.99
N ALA A 71 16.35 -3.77 -4.31
CA ALA A 71 15.56 -3.86 -5.54
C ALA A 71 14.45 -2.79 -5.65
N ILE A 72 13.94 -2.30 -4.53
CA ILE A 72 12.90 -1.27 -4.45
C ILE A 72 13.34 -0.22 -3.41
N PRO A 73 13.48 1.06 -3.79
CA PRO A 73 13.80 2.11 -2.84
C PRO A 73 12.65 2.26 -1.84
N THR A 74 12.99 2.37 -0.56
CA THR A 74 11.99 2.55 0.50
C THR A 74 11.42 3.97 0.43
N PRO A 75 10.09 4.16 0.31
CA PRO A 75 9.51 5.49 0.28
C PRO A 75 9.79 6.22 1.60
N GLY A 76 10.07 7.52 1.47
CA GLY A 76 10.05 8.44 2.62
C GLY A 76 8.65 8.49 3.25
N CYS A 77 8.56 8.96 4.49
CA CYS A 77 7.29 9.02 5.24
C CYS A 77 6.21 9.82 4.48
N GLY A 78 6.57 10.99 3.94
CA GLY A 78 5.65 11.83 3.17
C GLY A 78 5.13 11.15 1.91
N THR A 79 6.03 10.52 1.12
CA THR A 79 5.65 9.76 -0.08
C THR A 79 4.73 8.59 0.26
N ALA A 80 5.04 7.84 1.33
CA ALA A 80 4.21 6.72 1.78
C ALA A 80 2.81 7.19 2.21
N LEU A 81 2.70 8.36 2.85
CA LEU A 81 1.42 8.95 3.25
C LEU A 81 0.60 9.40 2.04
N VAL A 82 1.23 10.02 1.04
CA VAL A 82 0.57 10.37 -0.22
C VAL A 82 0.09 9.12 -0.97
N ILE A 83 0.91 8.07 -1.03
CA ILE A 83 0.53 6.78 -1.63
C ILE A 83 -0.69 6.20 -0.90
N ALA A 84 -0.65 6.14 0.44
CA ALA A 84 -1.75 5.62 1.24
C ALA A 84 -3.04 6.46 1.05
N PHE A 85 -2.92 7.78 1.02
CA PHE A 85 -4.04 8.69 0.78
C PHE A 85 -4.69 8.47 -0.59
N LEU A 86 -3.88 8.43 -1.65
CA LEU A 86 -4.40 8.24 -3.01
C LEU A 86 -4.99 6.84 -3.21
N ALA A 87 -4.39 5.81 -2.60
CA ALA A 87 -4.94 4.46 -2.61
C ALA A 87 -6.31 4.40 -1.92
N ALA A 88 -6.42 4.96 -0.71
CA ALA A 88 -7.67 5.05 0.02
C ALA A 88 -8.73 5.85 -0.77
N PHE A 89 -8.31 6.94 -1.42
CA PHE A 89 -9.20 7.74 -2.26
C PHE A 89 -9.72 6.96 -3.48
N LEU A 90 -8.86 6.21 -4.17
CA LEU A 90 -9.26 5.36 -5.30
C LEU A 90 -10.21 4.25 -4.87
N GLU A 91 -9.93 3.60 -3.76
CA GLU A 91 -10.76 2.52 -3.22
C GLU A 91 -12.12 3.04 -2.74
N ALA A 92 -12.14 4.14 -1.98
CA ALA A 92 -13.37 4.79 -1.55
C ALA A 92 -14.20 5.29 -2.75
N GLY A 93 -13.55 5.87 -3.76
CA GLY A 93 -14.18 6.29 -5.00
C GLY A 93 -14.82 5.12 -5.76
N ALA A 94 -14.13 3.99 -5.85
CA ALA A 94 -14.66 2.78 -6.49
C ALA A 94 -15.83 2.18 -5.70
N PHE A 95 -15.71 2.09 -4.38
CA PHE A 95 -16.77 1.62 -3.49
C PHE A 95 -18.03 2.49 -3.63
N PHE A 96 -17.86 3.81 -3.49
CA PHE A 96 -18.97 4.75 -3.56
C PHE A 96 -19.57 4.84 -4.97
N GLY A 97 -18.74 4.83 -6.01
CA GLY A 97 -19.18 4.83 -7.40
C GLY A 97 -20.00 3.59 -7.74
N LEU A 98 -19.57 2.41 -7.28
CA LEU A 98 -20.32 1.17 -7.50
C LEU A 98 -21.63 1.15 -6.69
N LEU A 99 -21.61 1.64 -5.45
CA LEU A 99 -22.82 1.79 -4.63
C LEU A 99 -23.84 2.70 -5.31
N LEU A 100 -23.41 3.89 -5.78
CA LEU A 100 -24.27 4.82 -6.52
C LEU A 100 -24.78 4.21 -7.82
N LEU A 101 -23.92 3.52 -8.58
CA LEU A 101 -24.30 2.90 -9.85
C LEU A 101 -25.41 1.85 -9.65
N LEU A 102 -25.29 1.01 -8.62
CA LEU A 102 -26.26 -0.03 -8.32
C LEU A 102 -27.59 0.53 -7.80
N ASP A 103 -27.52 1.55 -6.95
CA ASP A 103 -28.70 2.21 -6.36
C ASP A 103 -29.47 3.04 -7.41
N LEU A 104 -28.77 3.94 -8.11
CA LEU A 104 -29.38 4.79 -9.17
C LEU A 104 -29.86 3.97 -10.36
N GLY A 105 -29.13 2.91 -10.70
CA GLY A 105 -29.50 2.00 -11.78
C GLY A 105 -30.60 1.01 -11.39
N ASN A 106 -31.00 0.95 -10.12
CA ASN A 106 -31.89 -0.07 -9.56
C ASN A 106 -31.51 -1.49 -10.00
N LEU A 107 -30.19 -1.76 -10.05
CA LEU A 107 -29.62 -2.99 -10.60
C LEU A 107 -29.50 -4.09 -9.53
N ALA A 108 -29.42 -3.70 -8.26
CA ALA A 108 -29.32 -4.61 -7.12
C ALA A 108 -29.81 -3.92 -5.84
N ASP A 109 -30.26 -4.72 -4.88
CA ASP A 109 -30.53 -4.23 -3.52
C ASP A 109 -29.19 -4.01 -2.80
N VAL A 110 -28.84 -2.73 -2.57
CA VAL A 110 -27.61 -2.35 -1.84
C VAL A 110 -27.67 -2.69 -0.34
N ASN A 111 -28.85 -3.04 0.18
CA ASN A 111 -28.99 -3.55 1.54
C ASN A 111 -28.78 -5.06 1.64
N ASP A 112 -28.81 -5.78 0.53
CA ASP A 112 -28.49 -7.20 0.52
C ASP A 112 -27.02 -7.44 0.92
N ARG A 113 -26.81 -8.44 1.80
CA ARG A 113 -25.50 -8.76 2.35
C ARG A 113 -24.51 -9.16 1.25
N TRP A 114 -24.95 -9.92 0.25
CA TRP A 114 -24.09 -10.40 -0.83
C TRP A 114 -23.74 -9.28 -1.79
N THR A 115 -24.67 -8.36 -2.06
CA THR A 115 -24.37 -7.13 -2.81
C THR A 115 -23.26 -6.34 -2.14
N ARG A 116 -23.35 -6.10 -0.81
CA ARG A 116 -22.32 -5.34 -0.06
C ARG A 116 -20.95 -6.02 -0.07
N VAL A 117 -20.92 -7.35 0.09
CA VAL A 117 -19.69 -8.13 -0.01
C VAL A 117 -19.11 -8.05 -1.43
N GLY A 118 -19.96 -8.15 -2.45
CA GLY A 118 -19.55 -7.99 -3.85
C GLY A 118 -18.93 -6.63 -4.13
N ILE A 119 -19.54 -5.55 -3.63
CA ILE A 119 -19.00 -4.18 -3.74
C ILE A 119 -17.63 -4.10 -3.07
N ALA A 120 -17.48 -4.62 -1.85
CA ALA A 120 -16.23 -4.58 -1.11
C ALA A 120 -15.10 -5.39 -1.79
N VAL A 121 -15.42 -6.57 -2.31
CA VAL A 121 -14.43 -7.37 -3.05
C VAL A 121 -14.01 -6.65 -4.34
N PHE A 122 -14.97 -6.04 -5.04
CA PHE A 122 -14.68 -5.29 -6.25
C PHE A 122 -13.84 -4.03 -5.98
N SER A 123 -14.13 -3.30 -4.90
CA SER A 123 -13.36 -2.12 -4.51
C SER A 123 -11.91 -2.48 -4.17
N ILE A 124 -11.67 -3.62 -3.50
CA ILE A 124 -10.32 -4.12 -3.23
C ILE A 124 -9.56 -4.41 -4.54
N LEU A 125 -10.20 -5.06 -5.51
CA LEU A 125 -9.58 -5.33 -6.81
C LEU A 125 -9.23 -4.03 -7.56
N PHE A 126 -10.13 -3.05 -7.52
CA PHE A 126 -9.90 -1.75 -8.11
C PHE A 126 -8.78 -0.99 -7.40
N GLY A 127 -8.76 -1.05 -6.07
CA GLY A 127 -7.71 -0.48 -5.24
C GLY A 127 -6.33 -1.11 -5.53
N PHE A 128 -6.25 -2.43 -5.69
CA PHE A 128 -5.03 -3.11 -6.14
C PHE A 128 -4.58 -2.65 -7.53
N ALA A 129 -5.52 -2.57 -8.48
CA ALA A 129 -5.26 -2.10 -9.83
C ALA A 129 -4.83 -0.63 -9.89
N GLY A 130 -5.30 0.20 -8.95
CA GLY A 130 -4.92 1.61 -8.82
C GLY A 130 -3.61 1.82 -8.06
N LEU A 131 -3.36 1.06 -7.00
CA LEU A 131 -2.15 1.15 -6.19
C LEU A 131 -0.90 0.71 -6.98
N THR A 132 -1.04 -0.29 -7.84
CA THR A 132 0.06 -0.80 -8.68
C THR A 132 0.72 0.28 -9.57
N PRO A 133 -0.02 0.98 -10.45
CA PRO A 133 0.56 2.06 -11.25
C PRO A 133 0.98 3.24 -10.38
N LEU A 134 0.28 3.51 -9.28
CA LEU A 134 0.65 4.58 -8.36
C LEU A 134 2.03 4.34 -7.72
N LEU A 135 2.30 3.10 -7.29
CA LEU A 135 3.61 2.69 -6.80
C LEU A 135 4.67 2.72 -7.90
N ALA A 136 4.34 2.31 -9.13
CA ALA A 136 5.27 2.36 -10.26
C ALA A 136 5.63 3.80 -10.70
N LEU A 137 4.74 4.77 -10.44
CA LEU A 137 4.98 6.18 -10.71
C LEU A 137 5.68 6.89 -9.53
N ALA A 138 5.32 6.55 -8.30
CA ALA A 138 5.87 7.17 -7.09
C ALA A 138 7.25 6.61 -6.70
N LEU A 139 7.56 5.38 -7.11
CA LEU A 139 8.84 4.73 -6.91
C LEU A 139 9.43 4.39 -8.28
N PRO A 140 10.74 4.62 -8.52
CA PRO A 140 11.40 4.27 -9.78
C PRO A 140 11.56 2.74 -9.91
N VAL A 141 10.46 2.01 -10.03
CA VAL A 141 10.41 0.55 -10.09
C VAL A 141 9.58 0.04 -11.25
N THR A 142 9.85 -1.18 -11.68
CA THR A 142 9.05 -1.82 -12.73
C THR A 142 7.65 -2.16 -12.24
N ILE A 143 6.67 -2.19 -13.16
CA ILE A 143 5.27 -2.50 -12.85
C ILE A 143 5.10 -3.86 -12.14
N ARG A 144 5.94 -4.86 -12.49
CA ARG A 144 5.93 -6.18 -11.85
C ARG A 144 6.32 -6.10 -10.37
N ARG A 145 7.31 -5.26 -10.03
CA ARG A 145 7.74 -5.04 -8.64
C ARG A 145 6.70 -4.24 -7.87
N ALA A 146 6.13 -3.21 -8.48
CA ALA A 146 5.03 -2.45 -7.90
C ALA A 146 3.80 -3.32 -7.61
N ALA A 147 3.44 -4.22 -8.53
CA ALA A 147 2.34 -5.17 -8.35
C ALA A 147 2.58 -6.13 -7.17
N LEU A 148 3.82 -6.60 -6.99
CA LEU A 148 4.20 -7.42 -5.83
C LEU A 148 4.02 -6.65 -4.52
N VAL A 149 4.45 -5.39 -4.46
CA VAL A 149 4.27 -4.53 -3.28
C VAL A 149 2.78 -4.31 -3.00
N ALA A 150 1.98 -4.00 -4.03
CA ALA A 150 0.54 -3.84 -3.90
C ALA A 150 -0.12 -5.13 -3.38
N PHE A 151 0.30 -6.30 -3.89
CA PHE A 151 -0.22 -7.59 -3.45
C PHE A 151 0.08 -7.85 -1.97
N ILE A 152 1.32 -7.59 -1.54
CA ILE A 152 1.73 -7.73 -0.13
C ILE A 152 0.94 -6.74 0.74
N HIS A 153 0.78 -5.48 0.29
CA HIS A 153 0.02 -4.46 1.00
C HIS A 153 -1.42 -4.91 1.27
N TYR A 154 -2.14 -5.36 0.24
CA TYR A 154 -3.51 -5.84 0.38
C TYR A 154 -3.61 -7.13 1.19
N THR A 155 -2.66 -8.05 1.04
CA THR A 155 -2.66 -9.31 1.82
C THR A 155 -2.46 -9.04 3.31
N VAL A 156 -1.49 -8.20 3.67
CA VAL A 156 -1.24 -7.79 5.05
C VAL A 156 -2.42 -6.98 5.59
N GLY A 157 -2.95 -6.04 4.80
CA GLY A 157 -4.12 -5.25 5.16
C GLY A 157 -5.34 -6.12 5.46
N LEU A 158 -5.65 -7.10 4.61
CA LEU A 158 -6.74 -8.05 4.84
C LEU A 158 -6.55 -8.86 6.11
N PHE A 159 -5.34 -9.33 6.38
CA PHE A 159 -5.04 -10.08 7.60
C PHE A 159 -5.23 -9.23 8.86
N VAL A 160 -4.74 -7.99 8.84
CA VAL A 160 -4.90 -7.03 9.94
C VAL A 160 -6.38 -6.71 10.15
N THR A 161 -7.10 -6.35 9.09
CA THR A 161 -8.53 -6.01 9.17
C THR A 161 -9.37 -7.20 9.66
N ALA A 162 -9.11 -8.41 9.17
CA ALA A 162 -9.80 -9.61 9.64
C ALA A 162 -9.52 -9.90 11.12
N SER A 163 -8.26 -9.75 11.56
CA SER A 163 -7.87 -9.96 12.96
C SER A 163 -8.52 -8.94 13.89
N VAL A 164 -8.51 -7.65 13.53
CA VAL A 164 -9.14 -6.58 14.32
C VAL A 164 -10.66 -6.75 14.35
N THR A 165 -11.28 -7.02 13.21
CA THR A 165 -12.74 -7.23 13.13
C THR A 165 -13.15 -8.45 13.96
N GLY A 166 -12.42 -9.56 13.86
CA GLY A 166 -12.66 -10.76 14.65
C GLY A 166 -12.53 -10.51 16.16
N ALA A 167 -11.49 -9.77 16.58
CA ALA A 167 -11.30 -9.39 17.98
C ALA A 167 -12.45 -8.48 18.49
N LEU A 168 -12.87 -7.51 17.69
CA LEU A 168 -13.98 -6.61 18.05
C LEU A 168 -15.30 -7.37 18.18
N ILE A 169 -15.59 -8.31 17.27
CA ILE A 169 -16.77 -9.17 17.37
C ILE A 169 -16.72 -10.03 18.63
N ALA A 170 -15.56 -10.60 18.96
CA ALA A 170 -15.39 -11.40 20.17
C ALA A 170 -15.59 -10.57 21.45
N VAL A 171 -15.11 -9.33 21.47
CA VAL A 171 -15.32 -8.40 22.60
C VAL A 171 -16.79 -7.99 22.71
N ALA A 172 -17.45 -7.66 21.60
CA ALA A 172 -18.87 -7.31 21.61
C ALA A 172 -19.73 -8.48 22.13
N ALA A 173 -19.44 -9.70 21.68
CA ALA A 173 -20.10 -10.90 22.16
C ALA A 173 -19.83 -11.18 23.65
N ALA A 174 -18.64 -10.84 24.16
CA ALA A 174 -18.31 -11.00 25.58
C ALA A 174 -18.97 -9.94 26.49
N LEU A 175 -19.39 -8.82 25.92
CA LEU A 175 -20.01 -7.69 26.63
C LEU A 175 -21.54 -7.64 26.47
N ASP A 176 -22.16 -8.61 25.79
CA ASP A 176 -23.58 -8.64 25.44
C ASP A 176 -24.08 -7.32 24.79
N LEU A 177 -23.24 -6.73 23.92
CA LEU A 177 -23.55 -5.52 23.14
C LEU A 177 -24.32 -5.82 21.86
#